data_AF-A0A947FZK3-F1
#
_entry.id   AF-A0A947FZK3-F1
#
_cell.length_a   1.000
_cell.length_b   1.000
_cell.length_c   1.000
_cell.angle_alpha   90.00
_cell.angle_beta   90.00
_cell.angle_gamma   90.00
#
_symmetry.space_group_name_H-M   'P 1'
#
loop_
_entity.id
_entity.type
_entity.pdbx_description
1 polymer ?
#
loop_
_entity_poly.entity_id
_entity_poly.type
_entity_poly.pdbx_seq_one_letter_code
_entity_poly.pdbx_strand_id
1 'polypeptide(L)'
;EYGHGGALVGVEARREMLHRSAFSSGGFNGRNPHMRGTTTALRILFGSGPGADEAGEWLHPAEGEPIHLFNAFALVNFLLCSATDGTTRGRSTRTMRSNCSQHFRAVMEILEPNVIICQGKGFFGAVAKTLGVGRAVDQVFEFEIGGAGGLGVCLNHPSTPRWIHGWGRLEQPYLREVVEPALSEIRSRLVG
;
A
#
# COMPACT_ATOMS: atom_id res chain seq x y z
N GLU A 1 -10.33 -3.36 -2.70
CA GLU A 1 -11.77 -3.42 -2.36
C GLU A 1 -12.56 -2.94 -3.57
N TYR A 2 -13.49 -3.74 -4.09
CA TYR A 2 -14.11 -3.45 -5.39
C TYR A 2 -15.63 -3.38 -5.30
N GLY A 3 -16.17 -2.21 -5.66
CA GLY A 3 -17.31 -2.13 -6.56
C GLY A 3 -18.72 -2.04 -6.00
N HIS A 4 -18.91 -2.24 -4.70
CA HIS A 4 -20.12 -1.75 -4.04
C HIS A 4 -19.71 -0.55 -3.20
N GLY A 5 -20.58 0.45 -3.08
CA GLY A 5 -20.54 1.26 -1.86
C GLY A 5 -20.69 0.24 -0.73
N GLY A 6 -19.60 -0.14 -0.08
CA GLY A 6 -19.69 -1.00 1.08
C GLY A 6 -20.70 -0.37 2.03
N ALA A 7 -21.39 -1.19 2.82
CA ALA A 7 -22.10 -0.66 3.98
C ALA A 7 -21.18 0.35 4.67
N LEU A 8 -21.71 1.46 5.19
CA LEU A 8 -20.92 2.39 5.99
C LEU A 8 -20.24 1.59 7.11
N VAL A 9 -18.98 1.21 6.87
CA VAL A 9 -18.21 0.39 7.79
C VAL A 9 -17.49 1.36 8.69
N GLY A 10 -17.86 1.35 9.96
CA GLY A 10 -17.15 2.08 11.00
C GLY A 10 -15.69 1.64 11.11
N VAL A 11 -14.91 2.43 11.84
CA VAL A 11 -13.47 2.20 12.07
C VAL A 11 -13.22 0.81 12.67
N GLU A 12 -14.11 0.34 13.53
CA GLU A 12 -14.05 -0.93 14.24
C GLU A 12 -14.26 -2.10 13.27
N ALA A 13 -15.24 -1.99 12.37
CA ALA A 13 -15.46 -3.00 11.34
C ALA A 13 -14.27 -3.07 10.35
N ARG A 14 -13.67 -1.91 10.01
CA ARG A 14 -12.43 -1.84 9.21
C ARG A 14 -11.27 -2.53 9.93
N ARG A 15 -11.10 -2.28 11.23
CA ARG A 15 -10.10 -2.94 12.09
C ARG A 15 -10.31 -4.45 12.10
N GLU A 16 -11.55 -4.91 12.29
CA GLU A 16 -11.88 -6.34 12.25
C GLU A 16 -11.64 -6.97 10.88
N MET A 17 -11.88 -6.27 9.77
CA MET A 17 -11.54 -6.77 8.44
C MET A 17 -10.04 -7.00 8.28
N LEU A 18 -9.20 -6.07 8.73
CA LEU A 18 -7.75 -6.24 8.73
C LEU A 18 -7.32 -7.35 9.68
N HIS A 19 -7.90 -7.42 10.88
CA HIS A 19 -7.63 -8.47 11.85
C HIS A 19 -7.99 -9.86 11.30
N ARG A 20 -9.14 -10.02 10.66
CA ARG A 20 -9.51 -11.26 9.97
C ARG A 20 -8.55 -11.59 8.83
N SER A 21 -8.10 -10.57 8.08
CA SER A 21 -7.11 -10.78 7.03
C SER A 21 -5.73 -11.15 7.58
N ALA A 22 -5.36 -10.69 8.77
CA ALA A 22 -4.11 -11.08 9.44
C ALA A 22 -4.21 -12.51 9.95
N PHE A 23 -5.22 -12.79 10.77
CA PHE A 23 -5.23 -13.95 11.68
C PHE A 23 -6.26 -15.03 11.32
N SER A 24 -7.16 -14.79 10.38
CA SER A 24 -8.30 -15.69 10.12
C SER A 24 -8.49 -16.05 8.65
N SER A 25 -7.64 -15.58 7.74
CA SER A 25 -7.77 -15.83 6.30
C SER A 25 -7.08 -17.11 5.82
N GLY A 26 -6.67 -18.00 6.72
CA GLY A 26 -5.85 -19.17 6.33
C GLY A 26 -4.44 -18.77 5.83
N GLY A 27 -3.85 -17.74 6.43
CA GLY A 27 -2.52 -17.22 6.07
C GLY A 27 -2.50 -16.49 4.73
N PHE A 28 -1.30 -16.40 4.14
CA PHE A 28 -1.05 -15.66 2.89
C PHE A 28 -1.96 -16.11 1.74
N ASN A 29 -2.11 -17.42 1.52
CA ASN A 29 -2.79 -17.95 0.33
C ASN A 29 -4.30 -17.67 0.31
N GLY A 30 -4.96 -17.61 1.48
CA GLY A 30 -6.39 -17.31 1.55
C GLY A 30 -6.72 -15.80 1.57
N ARG A 31 -5.71 -14.92 1.53
CA ARG A 31 -5.92 -13.48 1.34
C ARG A 31 -6.29 -13.15 -0.10
N ASN A 32 -7.08 -12.08 -0.26
CA ASN A 32 -7.35 -11.53 -1.59
C ASN A 32 -6.05 -10.98 -2.23
N PRO A 33 -5.97 -10.81 -3.56
CA PRO A 33 -4.74 -10.40 -4.23
C PRO A 33 -4.17 -9.04 -3.76
N HIS A 34 -5.04 -8.12 -3.32
CA HIS A 34 -4.59 -6.83 -2.78
C HIS A 34 -3.85 -7.03 -1.46
N MET A 35 -4.45 -7.76 -0.52
CA MET A 35 -3.83 -8.04 0.78
C MET A 35 -2.59 -8.92 0.66
N ARG A 36 -2.51 -9.84 -0.31
CA ARG A 36 -1.27 -10.57 -0.60
C ARG A 36 -0.14 -9.64 -1.04
N GLY A 37 -0.41 -8.71 -1.96
CA GLY A 37 0.55 -7.69 -2.35
C GLY A 37 0.99 -6.82 -1.17
N THR A 38 0.05 -6.37 -0.33
CA THR A 38 0.36 -5.61 0.89
C THR A 38 1.26 -6.42 1.84
N THR A 39 0.95 -7.70 2.12
CA THR A 39 1.83 -8.57 2.92
C THR A 39 3.21 -8.65 2.29
N THR A 40 3.31 -8.94 1.00
CA THR A 40 4.60 -9.05 0.29
C THR A 40 5.42 -7.76 0.39
N ALA A 41 4.79 -6.59 0.19
CA ALA A 41 5.48 -5.31 0.28
C ALA A 41 6.05 -5.04 1.68
N LEU A 42 5.25 -5.31 2.72
CA LEU A 42 5.69 -5.15 4.11
C LEU A 42 6.82 -6.10 4.44
N ARG A 43 6.72 -7.38 4.05
CA ARG A 43 7.80 -8.35 4.25
C ARG A 43 9.12 -7.90 3.62
N ILE A 44 9.09 -7.38 2.40
CA ILE A 44 10.30 -6.88 1.74
C ILE A 44 10.88 -5.69 2.50
N LEU A 45 10.04 -4.70 2.87
CA LEU A 45 10.49 -3.51 3.61
C LEU A 45 11.11 -3.86 4.97
N PHE A 46 10.57 -4.85 5.67
CA PHE A 46 11.10 -5.31 6.95
C PHE A 46 12.21 -6.38 6.81
N GLY A 47 12.54 -6.79 5.59
CA GLY A 47 13.73 -7.62 5.30
C GLY A 47 13.51 -9.13 5.24
N SER A 48 12.27 -9.61 5.33
CA SER A 48 11.93 -11.05 5.22
C SER A 48 11.77 -11.51 3.76
N GLY A 49 11.79 -10.59 2.80
CA GLY A 49 11.60 -10.86 1.37
C GLY A 49 10.20 -11.40 1.02
N PRO A 50 9.92 -11.67 -0.26
CA PRO A 50 8.66 -12.27 -0.67
C PRO A 50 8.50 -13.69 -0.10
N GLY A 51 7.32 -14.02 0.44
CA GLY A 51 7.05 -15.35 0.98
C GLY A 51 5.59 -15.54 1.39
N ALA A 52 5.23 -16.78 1.69
CA ALA A 52 3.88 -17.18 2.12
C ALA A 52 3.87 -17.85 3.51
N ASP A 53 5.04 -18.00 4.13
CA ASP A 53 5.19 -18.54 5.48
C ASP A 53 4.72 -17.53 6.53
N GLU A 54 4.10 -18.03 7.60
CA GLU A 54 3.61 -17.18 8.69
C GLU A 54 4.74 -16.49 9.45
N ALA A 55 5.91 -17.13 9.58
CA ALA A 55 7.03 -16.62 10.36
C ALA A 55 7.50 -15.24 9.86
N GLY A 56 7.62 -15.05 8.54
CA GLY A 56 7.99 -13.75 7.98
C GLY A 56 6.90 -12.68 8.07
N GLU A 57 5.74 -12.96 8.68
CA GLU A 57 4.70 -11.96 8.96
C GLU A 57 4.77 -11.37 10.37
N TRP A 58 5.76 -11.79 11.15
CA TRP A 58 6.02 -11.29 12.50
C TRP A 58 7.34 -10.53 12.55
N LEU A 59 7.29 -9.33 13.10
CA LEU A 59 8.45 -8.50 13.41
C LEU A 59 8.88 -8.80 14.84
N HIS A 60 10.18 -9.00 15.03
CA HIS A 60 10.78 -9.26 16.33
C HIS A 60 11.69 -8.08 16.70
N PRO A 61 11.15 -7.03 17.34
CA PRO A 61 11.97 -5.92 17.80
C PRO A 61 12.99 -6.39 18.85
N ALA A 62 14.09 -5.66 19.01
CA ALA A 62 15.13 -5.98 20.00
C ALA A 62 14.57 -5.99 21.44
N GLU A 63 13.56 -5.15 21.69
CA GLU A 63 12.84 -5.06 22.95
C GLU A 63 11.33 -5.07 22.67
N GLY A 64 10.56 -5.80 23.49
CA GLY A 64 9.10 -5.87 23.40
C GLY A 64 8.55 -7.14 22.76
N GLU A 65 7.23 -7.17 22.60
CA GLU A 65 6.49 -8.31 22.05
C GLU A 65 6.59 -8.36 20.51
N PRO A 66 6.48 -9.56 19.90
CA PRO A 66 6.36 -9.68 18.46
C PRO A 66 5.20 -8.86 17.88
N ILE A 67 5.45 -8.15 16.79
CA ILE A 67 4.47 -7.28 16.13
C ILE A 67 4.11 -7.89 14.77
N HIS A 68 2.86 -8.25 14.57
CA HIS A 68 2.41 -8.68 13.24
C HIS A 68 2.52 -7.53 12.23
N LEU A 69 2.98 -7.79 10.99
CA LEU A 69 3.22 -6.77 9.95
C LEU A 69 2.04 -5.81 9.75
N PHE A 70 0.80 -6.32 9.87
CA PHE A 70 -0.39 -5.49 9.67
C PHE A 70 -0.64 -4.46 10.77
N ASN A 71 0.05 -4.55 11.90
CA ASN A 71 0.04 -3.51 12.94
C ASN A 71 1.11 -2.44 12.70
N ALA A 72 2.01 -2.64 11.74
CA ALA A 72 3.14 -1.74 11.45
C ALA A 72 2.92 -0.86 10.20
N PHE A 73 1.67 -0.71 9.73
CA PHE A 73 1.35 0.12 8.57
C PHE A 73 -0.01 0.80 8.69
N ALA A 74 -0.19 1.87 7.91
CA ALA A 74 -1.48 2.51 7.69
C ALA A 74 -1.91 2.33 6.23
N LEU A 75 -3.17 1.91 6.02
CA LEU A 75 -3.78 1.86 4.69
C LEU A 75 -4.62 3.11 4.46
N VAL A 76 -4.19 3.96 3.52
CA VAL A 76 -4.86 5.23 3.22
C VAL A 76 -5.34 5.23 1.78
N ASN A 77 -6.58 5.67 1.56
CA ASN A 77 -7.12 5.91 0.22
C ASN A 77 -7.02 7.40 -0.13
N PHE A 78 -6.57 7.69 -1.36
CA PHE A 78 -6.56 9.07 -1.87
C PHE A 78 -7.98 9.63 -2.02
N LEU A 79 -8.96 8.79 -2.35
CA LEU A 79 -10.36 9.16 -2.47
C LEU A 79 -11.13 8.63 -1.26
N LEU A 80 -11.91 9.50 -0.62
CA LEU A 80 -12.77 9.13 0.52
C LEU A 80 -14.18 8.72 0.09
N CYS A 81 -14.50 8.87 -1.19
CA CYS A 81 -15.77 8.50 -1.78
C CYS A 81 -15.60 7.78 -3.11
N SER A 82 -16.57 6.94 -3.45
CA SER A 82 -16.60 6.17 -4.69
C SER A 82 -17.63 6.75 -5.64
N ALA A 83 -17.24 7.00 -6.89
CA ALA A 83 -18.16 7.23 -7.99
C ALA A 83 -18.20 5.97 -8.85
N THR A 84 -19.37 5.41 -9.10
CA THR A 84 -19.57 4.19 -9.89
C THR A 84 -20.78 4.35 -10.82
N ASP A 85 -20.74 3.70 -11.98
CA ASP A 85 -21.83 3.52 -12.93
C ASP A 85 -22.61 2.21 -12.69
N GLY A 86 -22.53 1.65 -11.48
CA GLY A 86 -23.05 0.32 -11.14
C GLY A 86 -22.07 -0.82 -11.44
N THR A 87 -20.91 -0.51 -12.02
CA THR A 87 -19.82 -1.48 -12.21
C THR A 87 -18.82 -1.46 -11.05
N THR A 88 -17.89 -2.41 -11.06
CA THR A 88 -16.81 -2.48 -10.06
C THR A 88 -15.69 -1.45 -10.29
N ARG A 89 -15.75 -0.68 -11.38
CA ARG A 89 -14.71 0.30 -11.73
C ARG A 89 -15.09 1.69 -11.22
N GLY A 90 -14.22 2.25 -10.38
CA GLY A 90 -14.35 3.63 -9.94
C GLY A 90 -14.20 4.64 -11.10
N ARG A 91 -15.10 5.62 -11.15
CA ARG A 91 -15.16 6.70 -12.14
C ARG A 91 -14.76 8.04 -11.52
N SER A 92 -13.65 8.06 -10.78
CA SER A 92 -13.22 9.29 -10.12
C SER A 92 -12.99 10.44 -11.11
N THR A 93 -13.56 11.61 -10.81
CA THR A 93 -13.39 12.81 -11.64
C THR A 93 -12.18 13.62 -11.20
N ARG A 94 -11.76 14.59 -12.02
CA ARG A 94 -10.72 15.54 -11.64
C ARG A 94 -11.14 16.37 -10.42
N THR A 95 -12.40 16.78 -10.36
CA THR A 95 -12.98 17.51 -9.23
C THR A 95 -12.92 16.70 -7.94
N MET A 96 -13.32 15.43 -7.96
CA MET A 96 -13.23 14.56 -6.78
C MET A 96 -11.79 14.44 -6.27
N ARG A 97 -10.84 14.22 -7.18
CA ARG A 97 -9.42 14.15 -6.81
C ARG A 97 -8.91 15.46 -6.21
N SER A 98 -9.32 16.59 -6.77
CA SER A 98 -8.96 17.91 -6.24
C SER A 98 -9.56 18.17 -4.86
N ASN A 99 -10.80 17.76 -4.62
CA ASN A 99 -11.44 17.95 -3.32
C ASN A 99 -10.85 17.04 -2.25
N CYS A 100 -10.47 15.81 -2.62
CA CYS A 100 -9.88 14.86 -1.67
C CYS A 100 -8.39 15.13 -1.38
N SER A 101 -7.67 15.88 -2.21
CA SER A 101 -6.22 16.07 -2.05
C SER A 101 -5.85 16.73 -0.72
N GLN A 102 -6.63 17.71 -0.27
CA GLN A 102 -6.39 18.38 1.03
C GLN A 102 -6.54 17.41 2.21
N HIS A 103 -7.52 16.49 2.14
CA HIS A 103 -7.71 15.49 3.18
C HIS A 103 -6.59 14.46 3.15
N PHE A 104 -6.17 14.03 1.96
CA PHE A 104 -5.04 13.15 1.82
C PHE A 104 -3.75 13.77 2.39
N ARG A 105 -3.47 15.05 2.08
CA ARG A 105 -2.33 15.77 2.64
C ARG A 105 -2.38 15.84 4.17
N ALA A 106 -3.53 16.22 4.74
CA ALA A 106 -3.72 16.26 6.19
C ALA A 106 -3.51 14.89 6.85
N VAL A 107 -3.97 13.80 6.23
CA VAL A 107 -3.72 12.44 6.72
C VAL A 107 -2.23 12.12 6.73
N MET A 108 -1.49 12.50 5.69
CA MET A 108 -0.04 12.29 5.68
C MET A 108 0.69 13.13 6.74
N GLU A 109 0.22 14.35 7.00
CA GLU A 109 0.76 15.21 8.07
C GLU A 109 0.48 14.64 9.47
N ILE A 110 -0.66 13.97 9.67
CA ILE A 110 -0.98 13.28 10.93
C ILE A 110 -0.15 12.00 11.10
N LEU A 111 0.06 11.25 10.01
CA LEU A 111 0.73 9.96 10.07
C LEU A 111 2.25 10.05 10.03
N GLU A 112 2.80 11.17 9.55
CA GLU A 112 4.24 11.42 9.41
C GLU A 112 5.01 10.21 8.82
N PRO A 113 4.61 9.67 7.65
CA PRO A 113 5.20 8.44 7.14
C PRO A 113 6.65 8.68 6.71
N ASN A 114 7.52 7.71 6.97
CA ASN A 114 8.87 7.64 6.38
C ASN A 114 8.89 6.88 5.04
N VAL A 115 7.86 6.05 4.79
CA VAL A 115 7.69 5.28 3.55
C VAL A 115 6.27 5.41 3.00
N ILE A 116 6.13 5.66 1.69
CA ILE A 116 4.83 5.68 0.98
C ILE A 116 4.82 4.67 -0.16
N ILE A 117 3.89 3.72 -0.13
CA ILE A 117 3.68 2.76 -1.23
C ILE A 117 2.42 3.12 -2.01
N CYS A 118 2.60 3.71 -3.19
CA CYS A 118 1.50 4.01 -4.10
C CYS A 118 1.12 2.78 -4.93
N GLN A 119 0.04 2.08 -4.54
CA GLN A 119 -0.49 0.93 -5.26
C GLN A 119 -1.45 1.35 -6.40
N GLY A 120 -0.89 1.79 -7.52
CA GLY A 120 -1.65 2.14 -8.73
C GLY A 120 -1.07 3.34 -9.46
N LYS A 121 -0.24 3.08 -10.49
CA LYS A 121 0.42 4.12 -11.29
C LYS A 121 -0.50 5.21 -11.82
N GLY A 122 -1.75 4.87 -12.18
CA GLY A 122 -2.73 5.84 -12.68
C GLY A 122 -3.11 6.95 -11.69
N PHE A 123 -2.89 6.75 -10.39
CA PHE A 123 -3.15 7.74 -9.35
C PHE A 123 -1.92 8.54 -8.93
N PHE A 124 -0.72 8.10 -9.33
CA PHE A 124 0.51 8.72 -8.87
C PHE A 124 0.61 10.19 -9.23
N GLY A 125 0.15 10.63 -10.40
CA GLY A 125 0.17 12.06 -10.73
C GLY A 125 -0.63 12.94 -9.76
N ALA A 126 -1.73 12.43 -9.20
CA ALA A 126 -2.51 13.14 -8.19
C ALA A 126 -1.82 13.15 -6.83
N VAL A 127 -1.26 12.00 -6.42
CA VAL A 127 -0.44 11.90 -5.20
C VAL A 127 0.76 12.83 -5.30
N ALA A 128 1.49 12.78 -6.42
CA ALA A 128 2.70 13.54 -6.64
C ALA A 128 2.46 15.04 -6.51
N LYS A 129 1.42 15.53 -7.20
CA LYS A 129 0.98 16.93 -7.08
C LYS A 129 0.60 17.30 -5.64
N THR A 130 -0.09 16.42 -4.92
CA THR A 130 -0.57 16.68 -3.55
C THR A 130 0.58 16.74 -2.54
N LEU A 131 1.61 15.93 -2.75
CA LEU A 131 2.79 15.89 -1.89
C LEU A 131 3.87 16.88 -2.31
N GLY A 132 3.69 17.59 -3.43
CA GLY A 132 4.71 18.48 -3.98
C GLY A 132 5.93 17.75 -4.54
N VAL A 133 5.80 16.46 -4.89
CA VAL A 133 6.92 15.64 -5.37
C VAL A 133 7.01 15.66 -6.89
N GLY A 134 8.24 15.51 -7.38
CA GLY A 134 8.56 15.39 -8.79
C GLY A 134 8.15 14.04 -9.39
N ARG A 135 8.71 13.72 -10.56
CA ARG A 135 8.53 12.41 -11.18
C ARG A 135 9.31 11.36 -10.39
N ALA A 136 8.74 10.16 -10.31
CA ALA A 136 9.48 9.00 -9.82
C ALA A 136 10.59 8.63 -10.84
N VAL A 137 11.78 8.30 -10.33
CA VAL A 137 12.89 7.73 -11.08
C VAL A 137 12.92 6.25 -10.73
N ASP A 138 12.87 5.38 -11.73
CA ASP A 138 12.83 3.92 -11.52
C ASP A 138 11.80 3.48 -10.48
N GLN A 139 10.64 4.13 -10.50
CA GLN A 139 9.48 3.89 -9.62
C GLN A 139 9.60 4.48 -8.21
N VAL A 140 10.80 4.89 -7.79
CA VAL A 140 11.05 5.48 -6.47
C VAL A 140 10.96 7.01 -6.56
N PHE A 141 10.50 7.64 -5.49
CA PHE A 141 10.45 9.10 -5.36
C PHE A 141 10.77 9.51 -3.93
N GLU A 142 11.31 10.71 -3.76
CA GLU A 142 11.52 11.33 -2.45
C GLU A 142 10.37 12.28 -2.14
N PHE A 143 10.04 12.43 -0.87
CA PHE A 143 9.01 13.36 -0.41
C PHE A 143 9.40 14.04 0.89
N GLU A 144 8.76 15.18 1.14
CA GLU A 144 8.85 15.89 2.42
C GLU A 144 7.44 16.26 2.90
N ILE A 145 7.14 15.90 4.14
CA ILE A 145 5.86 16.17 4.80
C ILE A 145 6.17 16.68 6.20
N GLY A 146 5.69 17.88 6.55
CA GLY A 146 5.94 18.46 7.88
C GLY A 146 7.42 18.69 8.22
N GLY A 147 8.31 18.79 7.22
CA GLY A 147 9.76 18.88 7.41
C GLY A 147 10.46 17.54 7.62
N ALA A 148 9.72 16.43 7.65
CA ALA A 148 10.27 15.08 7.65
C ALA A 148 10.39 14.54 6.22
N GLY A 149 11.61 14.15 5.84
CA GLY A 149 11.90 13.51 4.56
C GLY A 149 11.55 12.01 4.59
N GLY A 150 11.18 11.46 3.43
CA GLY A 150 10.88 10.04 3.29
C GLY A 150 10.97 9.54 1.85
N LEU A 151 10.80 8.23 1.69
CA LEU A 151 10.90 7.54 0.40
C LEU A 151 9.59 6.91 -0.01
N GLY A 152 9.23 7.05 -1.27
CA GLY A 152 8.03 6.46 -1.83
C GLY A 152 8.31 5.61 -3.04
N VAL A 153 7.40 4.68 -3.34
CA VAL A 153 7.41 3.89 -4.57
C VAL A 153 6.05 3.92 -5.24
N CYS A 154 6.04 3.97 -6.57
CA CYS A 154 4.84 3.91 -7.39
C CYS A 154 4.77 2.59 -8.15
N LEU A 155 3.87 1.70 -7.73
CA LEU A 155 3.73 0.35 -8.28
C LEU A 155 2.39 0.21 -9.02
N ASN A 156 2.27 -0.85 -9.83
CA ASN A 156 0.95 -1.28 -10.29
C ASN A 156 0.11 -1.73 -9.09
N HIS A 157 -1.21 -1.74 -9.23
CA HIS A 157 -2.06 -2.30 -8.18
C HIS A 157 -1.84 -3.83 -8.08
N PRO A 158 -1.75 -4.45 -6.89
CA PRO A 158 -1.45 -5.89 -6.77
C PRO A 158 -2.41 -6.79 -7.54
N SER A 159 -3.70 -6.42 -7.54
CA SER A 159 -4.76 -7.15 -8.26
C SER A 159 -4.89 -6.77 -9.75
N THR A 160 -3.88 -6.14 -10.35
CA THR A 160 -3.89 -5.87 -11.79
C THR A 160 -4.17 -7.17 -12.55
N PRO A 161 -5.20 -7.24 -13.42
CA PRO A 161 -5.67 -8.51 -13.98
C PRO A 161 -4.68 -9.13 -14.97
N ARG A 162 -3.79 -8.32 -15.54
CA ARG A 162 -2.74 -8.81 -16.44
C ARG A 162 -1.65 -9.49 -15.62
N TRP A 163 -1.44 -10.79 -15.87
CA TRP A 163 -0.46 -11.62 -15.17
C TRP A 163 0.92 -10.96 -15.03
N ILE A 164 1.46 -10.46 -16.15
CA ILE A 164 2.77 -9.82 -16.26
C ILE A 164 2.89 -8.46 -15.53
N HIS A 165 1.81 -7.93 -14.96
CA HIS A 165 1.77 -6.62 -14.31
C HIS A 165 1.15 -6.66 -12.91
N GLY A 166 0.56 -7.78 -12.52
CA GLY A 166 0.10 -8.02 -11.15
C GLY A 166 1.23 -8.54 -10.29
N TRP A 167 1.05 -8.46 -8.97
CA TRP A 167 2.02 -8.95 -7.99
C TRP A 167 1.33 -9.37 -6.68
N GLY A 168 0.08 -9.81 -6.81
CA GLY A 168 -0.68 -10.42 -5.72
C GLY A 168 -0.43 -11.92 -5.58
N ARG A 169 0.50 -12.49 -6.35
CA ARG A 169 0.98 -13.89 -6.25
C ARG A 169 2.50 -13.91 -6.42
N LEU A 170 3.16 -14.87 -5.77
CA LEU A 170 4.62 -14.91 -5.65
C LEU A 170 5.34 -15.26 -6.97
N GLU A 171 4.62 -15.84 -7.92
CA GLU A 171 5.16 -16.29 -9.21
C GLU A 171 5.06 -15.20 -10.29
N GLN A 172 4.44 -14.05 -10.00
CA GLN A 172 4.22 -13.03 -11.02
C GLN A 172 5.54 -12.31 -11.35
N PRO A 173 5.91 -12.16 -12.64
CA PRO A 173 7.18 -11.55 -13.04
C PRO A 173 7.37 -10.14 -12.50
N TYR A 174 6.31 -9.32 -12.51
CA TYR A 174 6.35 -7.94 -12.01
C TYR A 174 6.76 -7.84 -10.53
N LEU A 175 6.47 -8.87 -9.71
CA LEU A 175 6.95 -8.92 -8.34
C LEU A 175 8.48 -8.95 -8.30
N ARG A 176 9.09 -9.91 -9.00
CA ARG A 176 10.54 -10.16 -8.96
C ARG A 176 11.34 -9.10 -9.72
N GLU A 177 10.82 -8.63 -10.84
CA GLU A 177 11.54 -7.74 -11.75
C GLU A 177 11.40 -6.26 -11.39
N VAL A 178 10.35 -5.87 -10.66
CA VAL A 178 10.05 -4.45 -10.39
C VAL A 178 9.76 -4.18 -8.92
N VAL A 179 8.83 -4.92 -8.29
CA VAL A 179 8.38 -4.61 -6.93
C VAL A 179 9.48 -4.87 -5.90
N GLU A 180 10.07 -6.06 -5.95
CA GLU A 180 11.10 -6.48 -5.01
C GLU A 180 12.38 -5.62 -5.12
N PRO A 181 12.93 -5.33 -6.32
CA PRO A 181 14.06 -4.42 -6.44
C PRO A 181 13.78 -3.01 -5.89
N ALA A 182 12.64 -2.40 -6.26
CA ALA A 182 12.31 -1.04 -5.84
C ALA A 182 12.08 -0.92 -4.32
N LEU A 183 11.43 -1.92 -3.70
CA LEU A 183 11.25 -1.94 -2.25
C LEU A 183 12.54 -2.27 -1.50
N SER A 184 13.41 -3.10 -2.09
CA SER A 184 14.71 -3.41 -1.51
C SER A 184 15.65 -2.21 -1.54
N GLU A 185 15.58 -1.39 -2.59
CA GLU A 185 16.27 -0.09 -2.66
C GLU A 185 15.77 0.87 -1.58
N ILE A 186 14.45 1.00 -1.41
CA ILE A 186 13.90 1.82 -0.30
C ILE A 186 14.43 1.33 1.04
N ARG A 187 14.36 0.02 1.29
CA ARG A 187 14.85 -0.56 2.53
C ARG A 187 16.34 -0.28 2.75
N SER A 188 17.19 -0.46 1.74
CA SER A 188 18.63 -0.24 1.88
C SER A 188 18.95 1.21 2.26
N ARG A 189 18.18 2.18 1.72
CA ARG A 189 18.30 3.60 2.05
C ARG A 189 17.76 3.99 3.43
N LEU A 190 16.91 3.18 4.04
CA LEU A 190 16.37 3.42 5.39
C LEU A 190 17.23 2.83 6.50
N VAL A 191 17.94 1.74 6.21
CA VAL A 191 18.74 0.99 7.19
C VAL A 191 20.24 1.31 7.09
N GLY A 192 20.70 1.83 5.94
CA GLY A 192 22.06 2.34 5.74
C GLY A 192 22.24 3.75 6.29
#